data_AF-A0A2E7I1Q5-F1
#
_entry.id   AF-A0A2E7I1Q5-F1
#
_cell.length_a   1.000
_cell.length_b   1.000
_cell.length_c   1.000
_cell.angle_alpha   90.00
_cell.angle_beta   90.00
_cell.angle_gamma   90.00
#
_symmetry.space_group_name_H-M   'P 1'
#
loop_
_entity.id
_entity.type
_entity.pdbx_description
1 polymer ?
#
loop_
_entity_poly.entity_id
_entity_poly.type
_entity_poly.pdbx_seq_one_letter_code
_entity_poly.pdbx_strand_id
1 'polypeptide(L)'
;MMSEVRTTVVTFEEFSDYQFVPPATFFIKNASGDYVFIHTRERAKAQAWIDKEYGAGRYTVNASKMQKSKGDLTCRGTATRSRR
;
A
#
# COMPACT_ATOMS: atom_id res chain seq x y z
N MET A 1 -5.68 16.69 -14.16
CA MET A 1 -6.32 15.58 -14.90
C MET A 1 -5.99 14.30 -14.14
N MET A 2 -6.97 13.66 -13.47
CA MET A 2 -6.73 12.38 -12.79
C MET A 2 -6.49 11.34 -13.88
N SER A 3 -5.24 10.96 -14.08
CA SER A 3 -4.86 9.85 -14.97
C SER A 3 -5.61 8.59 -14.52
N GLU A 4 -6.30 7.95 -15.47
CA GLU A 4 -7.07 6.73 -15.26
C GLU A 4 -6.21 5.69 -14.54
N VAL A 5 -6.56 5.41 -13.29
CA VAL A 5 -5.82 4.47 -12.47
C VAL A 5 -6.21 3.08 -12.93
N ARG A 6 -5.27 2.38 -13.55
CA ARG A 6 -5.47 0.97 -13.93
C ARG A 6 -5.56 0.14 -12.66
N THR A 7 -6.57 -0.72 -12.59
CA THR A 7 -6.74 -1.69 -11.51
C THR A 7 -6.79 -3.10 -12.06
N THR A 8 -6.23 -4.04 -11.31
CA THR A 8 -6.21 -5.46 -11.65
C THR A 8 -6.72 -6.23 -10.43
N VAL A 9 -7.79 -6.98 -10.60
CA VAL A 9 -8.34 -7.85 -9.56
C VAL A 9 -7.69 -9.22 -9.71
N VAL A 10 -7.21 -9.75 -8.60
CA VAL A 10 -6.56 -11.06 -8.50
C VAL A 10 -7.30 -11.84 -7.44
N THR A 11 -7.72 -13.06 -7.76
CA THR A 11 -8.41 -13.93 -6.82
C THR A 11 -7.46 -14.46 -5.74
N PHE A 12 -8.00 -14.97 -4.64
CA PHE A 12 -7.17 -15.57 -3.59
C PHE A 12 -6.32 -16.74 -4.10
N GLU A 13 -6.87 -17.56 -5.00
CA GLU A 13 -6.18 -18.71 -5.59
C GLU A 13 -4.95 -18.28 -6.38
N GLU A 14 -5.12 -17.31 -7.28
CA GLU A 14 -4.02 -16.74 -8.07
C GLU A 14 -2.96 -16.05 -7.21
N PHE A 15 -3.36 -15.41 -6.11
CA PHE A 15 -2.42 -14.81 -5.16
C PHE A 15 -1.64 -15.86 -4.36
N SER A 16 -2.24 -17.03 -4.12
CA SER A 16 -1.63 -18.11 -3.34
C SER A 16 -0.59 -18.93 -4.11
N ASP A 17 -0.50 -18.75 -5.43
CA ASP A 17 0.48 -19.42 -6.27
C ASP A 17 1.92 -18.99 -5.94
N TYR A 18 2.81 -19.96 -5.80
CA TYR A 18 4.23 -19.71 -5.51
C TYR A 18 4.97 -18.91 -6.59
N GLN A 19 4.48 -18.95 -7.83
CA GLN A 19 5.04 -18.21 -8.97
C GLN A 19 4.35 -16.86 -9.21
N PHE A 20 3.45 -16.45 -8.32
CA PHE A 20 2.70 -15.22 -8.49
C PHE A 20 3.62 -13.99 -8.39
N VAL A 21 3.66 -13.22 -9.47
CA VAL A 21 4.34 -11.92 -9.51
C VAL A 21 3.30 -10.82 -9.30
N PRO A 22 3.37 -10.04 -8.22
CA PRO A 22 2.37 -9.01 -7.96
C PRO A 22 2.39 -7.95 -9.06
N PRO A 23 1.24 -7.65 -9.70
CA PRO A 23 1.18 -6.74 -10.84
C PRO A 23 1.43 -5.28 -10.46
N ALA A 24 1.16 -4.92 -9.20
CA ALA A 24 1.40 -3.58 -8.66
C ALA A 24 2.01 -3.61 -7.26
N THR A 25 2.49 -2.45 -6.83
CA THR A 25 3.08 -2.27 -5.50
C THR A 25 2.02 -2.15 -4.41
N PHE A 26 0.86 -1.59 -4.73
CA PHE A 26 -0.21 -1.32 -3.78
C PHE A 26 -1.43 -2.17 -4.07
N PHE A 27 -2.05 -2.69 -3.02
CA PHE A 27 -3.26 -3.50 -3.13
C PHE A 27 -4.18 -3.31 -1.93
N ILE A 28 -5.45 -3.67 -2.10
CA ILE A 28 -6.41 -3.87 -1.02
C ILE A 28 -6.98 -5.28 -1.08
N LYS A 29 -7.46 -5.78 0.06
CA LYS A 29 -8.30 -6.96 0.11
C LYS A 29 -9.75 -6.51 0.18
N ASN A 30 -10.58 -6.89 -0.79
CA ASN A 30 -11.99 -6.56 -0.79
C ASN A 30 -12.77 -7.47 0.21
N ALA A 31 -14.04 -7.16 0.47
CA ALA A 31 -14.88 -7.98 1.34
C ALA A 31 -15.11 -9.42 0.82
N SER A 32 -15.00 -9.62 -0.50
CA SER A 32 -15.13 -10.93 -1.14
C SER A 32 -13.90 -11.82 -0.95
N GLY A 33 -12.77 -11.26 -0.50
CA GLY A 33 -11.52 -11.96 -0.31
C GLY A 33 -10.52 -11.82 -1.45
N ASP A 34 -10.86 -11.11 -2.53
CA ASP A 34 -9.99 -10.83 -3.67
C ASP A 34 -9.02 -9.68 -3.37
N TYR A 35 -7.90 -9.71 -4.09
CA TYR A 35 -6.84 -8.72 -4.03
C TYR A 35 -6.97 -7.74 -5.21
N VAL A 36 -7.33 -6.50 -4.91
CA VAL A 36 -7.42 -5.43 -5.92
C VAL A 36 -6.11 -4.64 -5.92
N PHE A 37 -5.32 -4.83 -6.96
CA PHE A 37 -4.06 -4.13 -7.18
C PHE A 37 -4.29 -2.82 -7.92
N ILE A 38 -3.66 -1.75 -7.43
CA ILE A 38 -3.82 -0.39 -7.93
C ILE A 38 -2.48 0.07 -8.52
N HIS A 39 -2.46 0.32 -9.83
CA HIS A 39 -1.26 0.74 -10.56
C HIS A 39 -0.96 2.22 -10.34
N THR A 40 -0.43 2.52 -9.16
CA THR A 40 -0.02 3.88 -8.79
C THR A 40 1.36 3.89 -8.15
N ARG A 41 2.05 5.03 -8.27
CA ARG A 41 3.37 5.25 -7.65
C ARG A 41 3.25 5.80 -6.23
N GLU A 42 2.18 6.50 -5.92
CA GLU A 42 1.99 7.21 -4.65
C GLU A 42 0.86 6.57 -3.84
N ARG A 43 1.17 6.23 -2.58
CA ARG A 43 0.20 5.64 -1.65
C ARG A 43 -1.02 6.53 -1.41
N ALA A 44 -0.82 7.84 -1.32
CA ALA A 44 -1.91 8.80 -1.09
C ALA A 44 -2.96 8.78 -2.22
N LYS A 45 -2.51 8.65 -3.48
CA LYS A 45 -3.40 8.53 -4.64
C LYS A 45 -4.15 7.20 -4.64
N ALA A 46 -3.50 6.11 -4.24
CA ALA A 46 -4.17 4.81 -4.08
C ALA A 46 -5.28 4.88 -3.02
N GLN A 47 -4.99 5.47 -1.86
CA GLN A 47 -5.96 5.62 -0.77
C GLN A 47 -7.15 6.48 -1.20
N ALA A 48 -6.91 7.61 -1.86
CA ALA A 48 -7.98 8.48 -2.37
C ALA A 48 -8.86 7.80 -3.42
N TRP A 49 -8.30 6.91 -4.26
CA TRP A 49 -9.09 6.12 -5.21
C TRP A 49 -9.98 5.11 -4.49
N ILE A 50 -9.46 4.41 -3.48
CA ILE A 50 -10.22 3.44 -2.69
C ILE A 50 -11.33 4.12 -1.91
N ASP A 51 -11.04 5.26 -1.27
CA ASP A 51 -12.03 6.03 -0.51
C ASP A 51 -13.18 6.52 -1.41
N LYS A 52 -12.89 6.77 -2.70
CA LYS A 52 -13.90 7.14 -3.70
C LYS A 52 -14.75 5.95 -4.17
N GLU A 53 -14.14 4.79 -4.41
CA GLU A 53 -14.82 3.62 -4.98
C GLU A 53 -15.54 2.77 -3.92
N TYR A 54 -14.87 2.50 -2.80
CA TYR A 54 -15.35 1.59 -1.75
C TYR A 54 -15.89 2.33 -0.52
N GLY A 55 -15.76 3.66 -0.49
CA GLY A 55 -16.14 4.51 0.62
C GLY A 55 -14.97 4.81 1.57
N ALA A 56 -14.97 6.05 2.08
CA ALA A 56 -13.89 6.56 2.91
C ALA A 56 -13.67 5.73 4.18
N GLY A 57 -12.42 5.32 4.42
CA GLY A 57 -12.00 4.66 5.65
C GLY A 57 -12.42 3.19 5.79
N ARG A 58 -12.98 2.57 4.74
CA ARG A 58 -13.37 1.15 4.76
C ARG A 58 -12.19 0.20 4.55
N TYR A 59 -11.24 0.60 3.71
CA TYR A 59 -10.10 -0.24 3.34
C TYR A 59 -8.80 0.56 3.41
N THR A 60 -7.75 -0.11 3.90
CA THR A 60 -6.40 0.46 4.00
C THR A 60 -5.53 -0.10 2.89
N VAL A 61 -4.80 0.78 2.18
CA VAL A 61 -3.80 0.34 1.19
C VAL A 61 -2.66 -0.42 1.86
N ASN A 62 -2.43 -1.65 1.41
CA ASN A 62 -1.26 -2.47 1.74
C ASN A 62 -0.22 -2.40 0.61
N ALA A 63 1.05 -2.63 0.96
CA ALA A 63 2.15 -2.69 0.00
C ALA A 63 2.63 -4.14 -0.15
N SER A 64 2.76 -4.63 -1.39
CA SER A 64 3.22 -6.00 -1.67
C SER A 64 4.71 -6.20 -1.41
N LYS A 65 5.49 -5.11 -1.49
CA LYS A 65 6.93 -5.11 -1.23
C LYS A 65 7.32 -4.04 -0.23
N MET A 66 8.32 -4.34 0.59
CA MET A 66 8.89 -3.41 1.55
C MET A 66 9.38 -2.14 0.83
N GLN A 67 8.77 -1.01 1.16
CA GLN A 67 9.19 0.29 0.62
C GLN A 67 10.43 0.76 1.36
N LYS A 68 11.44 1.25 0.62
CA LYS A 68 12.59 1.91 1.23
C LYS A 68 12.14 3.20 1.90
N SER A 69 12.50 3.34 3.18
CA SER A 69 12.38 4.61 3.91
C SER A 69 13.28 5.67 3.24
N LYS A 70 12.80 6.91 3.14
CA LYS A 70 13.66 8.05 2.78
C LYS A 70 14.50 8.42 4.01
N GLY A 71 15.76 7.96 4.03
CA GLY A 71 16.98 8.55 4.60
C GLY A 71 17.05 9.15 6.02
N ASP A 72 15.96 9.62 6.63
CA ASP A 72 15.99 10.43 7.85
C ASP A 72 15.69 9.65 9.13
N LEU A 73 15.37 8.36 9.03
CA LEU A 73 15.23 7.47 10.19
C LEU A 73 16.61 7.03 10.69
N THR A 74 17.38 7.98 11.21
CA THR A 74 18.57 7.71 12.00
C THR A 74 18.15 7.45 13.44
N CYS A 75 18.74 6.44 14.09
CA CYS A 75 18.64 6.25 15.53
C CYS A 75 19.31 7.47 16.20
N ARG A 76 18.56 8.53 16.47
CA ARG A 76 19.10 9.70 17.17
C ARG A 76 19.24 9.35 18.65
N GLY A 77 20.47 9.07 19.08
CA GLY A 77 20.80 9.02 20.50
C GLY A 77 20.70 10.44 21.06
N THR A 78 19.59 10.77 21.73
CA THR A 78 19.51 12.00 22.52
C THR A 78 20.30 11.76 23.80
N ALA A 79 21.50 12.35 23.91
CA ALA A 79 22.21 12.41 25.17
C ALA A 79 21.41 13.32 26.13
N THR A 80 20.46 12.73 26.87
CA THR A 80 19.82 13.40 28.00
C THR A 80 20.93 13.70 28.99
N ARG A 81 21.41 14.95 29.00
CA ARG A 81 22.33 15.41 30.04
C ARG A 81 21.60 15.26 31.37
N SER A 82 21.99 14.27 32.17
CA SER A 82 21.78 14.35 33.61
C SER A 82 22.54 15.59 34.08
N ARG A 83 21.82 16.65 34.42
CA ARG A 83 22.43 17.83 35.03
C ARG A 83 21.60 18.32 36.21
N ARG A 84 22.17 17.99 37.38
CA ARG A 84 22.07 18.60 38.70
C ARG A 84 20.96 18.10 39.62
#